data_AF-A0A0H4WVN4-F1
#
_entry.id   AF-A0A0H4WVN4-F1
#
_cell.length_a   1.000
_cell.length_b   1.000
_cell.length_c   1.000
_cell.angle_alpha   90.00
_cell.angle_beta   90.00
_cell.angle_gamma   90.00
#
_symmetry.space_group_name_H-M   'P 1'
#
loop_
_entity.id
_entity.type
_entity.pdbx_description
1 polymer ?
#
loop_
_entity_poly.entity_id
_entity_poly.type
_entity_poly.pdbx_seq_one_letter_code
_entity_poly.pdbx_strand_id
1 'polypeptide(L)'
;MGAQEMIALSAESVDFEDGLKLEGLVGLADNLEEELSQTVELGSRLAEGAPAALERLREAEVRVRGRVVAALRRRAMFAFQGNVARSRREPLEALSVDSRRLSQLENSLTALDPSQQGLKQELLLPLGIAYARDVLTSTPFERIEQYGRAVQSVAENLRREGVTVEAVFTECRDVIESRLSEHARRLSRDAANPPPATTSVLNGDAYVFYRGEFGANAPDGELAALLGLDGQLSPNQGVSVPGFLSEAVRAAVAHAELAFVQTRVKYLRNWLTQLLTSLPSPESLTERADAERTVDRLVRSRFPMLALKEGELVRLRGVLSLLGSMPGDLGEGARRLEQQLRGIDDDFGRFSRQVLDRRAAP
;
A
#
# COMPACT_ATOMS: atom_id res chain seq x y z
N MET A 1 -52.69 -28.13 -11.03
CA MET A 1 -51.32 -27.71 -10.67
C MET A 1 -50.36 -28.52 -11.51
N GLY A 2 -49.50 -27.86 -12.29
CA GLY A 2 -48.48 -28.54 -13.09
C GLY A 2 -47.19 -28.76 -12.29
N ALA A 3 -46.35 -29.70 -12.72
CA ALA A 3 -45.09 -30.06 -12.05
C ALA A 3 -44.17 -28.84 -11.80
N GLN A 4 -44.06 -27.93 -12.77
CA GLN A 4 -43.27 -26.70 -12.65
C GLN A 4 -43.72 -25.77 -11.49
N GLU A 5 -45.01 -25.76 -11.16
CA GLU A 5 -45.51 -24.97 -10.02
C GLU A 5 -45.14 -25.63 -8.69
N MET A 6 -45.10 -26.96 -8.63
CA MET A 6 -44.62 -27.66 -7.43
C MET A 6 -43.11 -27.46 -7.22
N ILE A 7 -42.33 -27.42 -8.30
CA ILE A 7 -40.89 -27.11 -8.26
C ILE A 7 -40.67 -25.69 -7.67
N ALA A 8 -41.41 -24.70 -8.15
CA ALA A 8 -41.32 -23.33 -7.64
C ALA A 8 -41.69 -23.23 -6.15
N LEU A 9 -42.81 -23.85 -5.76
CA LEU A 9 -43.27 -23.86 -4.36
C LEU A 9 -42.29 -24.61 -3.43
N SER A 10 -41.67 -25.68 -3.92
CA SER A 10 -40.62 -26.41 -3.19
C SER A 10 -39.41 -25.50 -2.92
N ALA A 11 -38.91 -24.82 -3.96
CA ALA A 11 -37.80 -23.88 -3.80
C ALA A 11 -38.13 -22.69 -2.87
N GLU A 12 -39.36 -22.18 -2.93
CA GLU A 12 -39.81 -21.11 -2.03
C GLU A 12 -39.97 -21.58 -0.57
N SER A 13 -40.29 -22.86 -0.34
CA SER A 13 -40.39 -23.40 1.02
C SER A 13 -39.06 -23.41 1.79
N VAL A 14 -37.95 -23.39 1.05
CA VAL A 14 -36.58 -23.35 1.59
C VAL A 14 -36.28 -22.04 2.33
N ASP A 15 -37.00 -20.96 2.01
CA ASP A 15 -36.88 -19.69 2.74
C ASP A 15 -37.22 -19.85 4.24
N PHE A 16 -37.95 -20.91 4.62
CA PHE A 16 -38.34 -21.22 5.99
C PHE A 16 -37.48 -22.31 6.65
N GLU A 17 -36.50 -22.89 5.95
CA GLU A 17 -35.63 -23.94 6.50
C GLU A 17 -34.36 -23.35 7.12
N ASP A 18 -34.39 -23.08 8.43
CA ASP A 18 -33.27 -22.48 9.16
C ASP A 18 -31.97 -23.31 9.16
N GLY A 19 -32.07 -24.63 8.98
CA GLY A 19 -30.93 -25.54 8.99
C GLY A 19 -30.13 -25.63 7.68
N LEU A 20 -30.66 -25.11 6.57
CA LEU A 20 -30.04 -25.31 5.26
C LEU A 20 -28.78 -24.44 5.10
N LYS A 21 -27.63 -25.09 4.89
CA LYS A 21 -26.32 -24.48 4.66
C LYS A 21 -26.04 -24.30 3.16
N LEU A 22 -25.01 -23.52 2.83
CA LEU A 22 -24.58 -23.28 1.44
C LEU A 22 -24.35 -24.58 0.66
N GLU A 23 -23.75 -25.61 1.27
CA GLU A 23 -23.52 -26.89 0.60
C GLU A 23 -24.83 -27.61 0.24
N GLY A 24 -25.86 -27.47 1.09
CA GLY A 24 -27.19 -28.00 0.81
C GLY A 24 -27.90 -27.24 -0.32
N LEU A 25 -27.66 -25.93 -0.43
CA LEU A 25 -28.19 -25.11 -1.52
C LEU A 25 -27.62 -25.48 -2.88
N VAL A 26 -26.34 -25.88 -2.95
CA VAL A 26 -25.71 -26.36 -4.20
C VAL A 26 -26.44 -27.60 -4.70
N GLY A 27 -26.56 -28.64 -3.87
CA GLY A 27 -27.23 -29.88 -4.27
C GLY A 27 -28.70 -29.67 -4.62
N LEU A 28 -29.39 -28.76 -3.93
CA LEU A 28 -30.76 -28.40 -4.27
C LEU A 28 -30.84 -27.67 -5.62
N ALA A 29 -29.94 -26.73 -5.90
CA ALA A 29 -29.88 -26.02 -7.18
C ALA A 29 -29.62 -26.99 -8.34
N ASP A 30 -28.67 -27.92 -8.19
CA ASP A 30 -28.36 -28.93 -9.20
C ASP A 30 -29.56 -29.85 -9.47
N ASN A 31 -30.25 -30.31 -8.42
CA ASN A 31 -31.44 -31.15 -8.58
C ASN A 31 -32.58 -30.41 -9.28
N LEU A 32 -32.83 -29.14 -8.92
CA LEU A 32 -33.88 -28.33 -9.54
C LEU A 32 -33.54 -27.99 -11.00
N GLU A 33 -32.26 -27.82 -11.32
CA GLU A 33 -31.79 -27.65 -12.69
C GLU A 33 -32.07 -28.90 -13.52
N GLU A 34 -31.72 -30.08 -13.01
CA GLU A 34 -31.96 -31.35 -13.68
C GLU A 34 -33.46 -31.57 -13.93
N GLU A 35 -34.30 -31.36 -12.91
CA GLU A 35 -35.76 -31.51 -13.04
C GLU A 35 -36.33 -30.55 -14.09
N LEU A 36 -35.89 -29.28 -14.09
CA LEU A 36 -36.34 -28.31 -15.07
C LEU A 36 -35.85 -28.66 -16.49
N SER A 37 -34.60 -29.10 -16.63
CA SER A 37 -34.04 -29.53 -17.92
C SER A 37 -34.74 -30.77 -18.49
N GLN A 38 -35.12 -31.74 -17.64
CA GLN A 38 -35.97 -32.86 -18.06
C GLN A 38 -37.35 -32.40 -18.55
N THR A 39 -37.94 -31.37 -17.93
CA THR A 39 -39.22 -30.81 -18.44
C THR A 39 -39.08 -30.17 -19.81
N VAL A 40 -37.92 -29.58 -20.13
CA VAL A 40 -37.62 -29.03 -21.46
C VAL A 40 -37.46 -30.14 -22.48
N GLU A 41 -36.72 -31.20 -22.16
CA GLU A 41 -36.55 -32.34 -23.05
C GLU A 41 -37.90 -32.99 -23.39
N LEU A 42 -38.77 -33.17 -22.41
CA LEU A 42 -40.13 -33.68 -22.63
C LEU A 42 -40.97 -32.68 -23.44
N GLY A 43 -40.83 -31.38 -23.21
CA GLY A 43 -41.45 -30.32 -24.00
C GLY A 43 -41.03 -30.34 -25.47
N SER A 44 -39.77 -30.65 -25.76
CA SER A 44 -39.26 -30.73 -27.14
C SER A 44 -39.97 -31.81 -27.97
N ARG A 45 -40.41 -32.90 -27.32
CA ARG A 45 -41.18 -33.99 -27.97
C ARG A 45 -42.62 -33.57 -28.31
N LEU A 46 -43.12 -32.49 -27.70
CA LEU A 46 -44.44 -31.90 -27.99
C LEU A 46 -44.39 -30.87 -29.13
N ALA A 47 -43.19 -30.50 -29.60
CA ALA A 47 -42.99 -29.43 -30.58
C ALA A 47 -43.70 -29.69 -31.93
N GLU A 48 -43.73 -30.94 -32.38
CA GLU A 48 -44.35 -31.32 -33.66
C GLU A 48 -45.89 -31.35 -33.60
N GLY A 49 -46.46 -31.61 -32.41
CA GLY A 49 -47.91 -31.79 -32.24
C GLY A 49 -48.67 -30.60 -31.67
N ALA A 50 -48.00 -29.69 -30.94
CA ALA A 50 -48.67 -28.60 -30.22
C ALA A 50 -47.76 -27.38 -29.98
N PRO A 51 -47.38 -26.61 -31.01
CA PRO A 51 -46.43 -25.49 -30.88
C PRO A 51 -46.91 -24.38 -29.93
N ALA A 52 -48.21 -24.08 -29.89
CA ALA A 52 -48.78 -23.09 -28.96
C ALA A 52 -48.78 -23.57 -27.49
N ALA A 53 -48.68 -24.87 -27.23
CA ALA A 53 -48.49 -25.41 -25.89
C ALA A 53 -47.02 -25.34 -25.48
N LEU A 54 -46.09 -25.56 -26.42
CA LEU A 54 -44.66 -25.42 -26.21
C LEU A 54 -44.26 -23.99 -25.81
N GLU A 55 -44.77 -22.98 -26.52
CA GLU A 55 -44.47 -21.57 -26.19
C GLU A 55 -44.96 -21.19 -24.78
N ARG A 56 -46.17 -21.62 -24.39
CA ARG A 56 -46.68 -21.43 -23.03
C ARG A 56 -45.83 -22.15 -21.97
N LEU A 57 -45.28 -23.31 -22.30
CA LEU A 57 -44.42 -24.08 -21.40
C LEU A 57 -43.04 -23.42 -21.23
N ARG A 58 -42.47 -22.85 -22.30
CA ARG A 58 -41.23 -22.05 -22.25
C ARG A 58 -41.40 -20.81 -21.38
N GLU A 59 -42.50 -20.07 -21.55
CA GLU A 59 -42.79 -18.92 -20.71
C GLU A 59 -42.97 -19.29 -19.23
N ALA A 60 -43.64 -20.41 -18.96
CA ALA A 60 -43.83 -20.91 -17.59
C ALA A 60 -42.50 -21.33 -16.96
N GLU A 61 -41.64 -21.99 -17.73
CA GLU A 61 -40.30 -22.40 -17.30
C GLU A 61 -39.44 -21.19 -16.93
N VAL A 62 -39.36 -20.16 -17.79
CA VAL A 62 -38.58 -18.95 -17.52
C VAL A 62 -39.05 -18.29 -16.21
N ARG A 63 -40.37 -18.21 -15.99
CA ARG A 63 -40.92 -17.68 -14.74
C ARG A 63 -40.54 -18.53 -13.52
N VAL A 64 -40.59 -19.85 -13.66
CA VAL A 64 -40.28 -20.78 -12.57
C VAL A 64 -38.79 -20.76 -12.23
N ARG A 65 -37.90 -20.80 -13.24
CA ARG A 65 -36.45 -20.61 -13.06
C ARG A 65 -36.15 -19.32 -12.29
N GLY A 66 -36.77 -18.20 -12.69
CA GLY A 66 -36.62 -16.92 -11.98
C GLY A 66 -37.07 -16.98 -10.51
N ARG A 67 -38.18 -17.64 -10.21
CA ARG A 67 -38.67 -17.82 -8.82
C ARG A 67 -37.73 -18.68 -7.98
N VAL A 68 -37.31 -19.83 -8.53
CA VAL A 68 -36.38 -20.77 -7.88
C VAL A 68 -35.09 -20.06 -7.52
N VAL A 69 -34.48 -19.39 -8.51
CA VAL A 69 -33.22 -18.66 -8.33
C VAL A 69 -33.35 -17.55 -7.30
N ALA A 70 -34.45 -16.79 -7.33
CA ALA A 70 -34.69 -15.73 -6.35
C ALA A 70 -34.80 -16.28 -4.91
N ALA A 71 -35.44 -17.43 -4.71
CA ALA A 71 -35.53 -18.08 -3.40
C ALA A 71 -34.15 -18.58 -2.93
N LEU A 72 -33.44 -19.34 -3.77
CA LEU A 72 -32.12 -19.86 -3.44
C LEU A 72 -31.11 -18.74 -3.14
N ARG A 73 -31.15 -17.63 -3.90
CA ARG A 73 -30.30 -16.46 -3.66
C ARG A 73 -30.59 -15.80 -2.30
N ARG A 74 -31.87 -15.57 -1.97
CA ARG A 74 -32.25 -15.01 -0.65
C ARG A 74 -31.77 -15.90 0.49
N ARG A 75 -31.95 -17.22 0.36
CA ARG A 75 -31.48 -18.16 1.38
C ARG A 75 -29.95 -18.19 1.48
N ALA A 76 -29.24 -18.13 0.35
CA ALA A 76 -27.79 -18.05 0.33
C ALA A 76 -27.26 -16.82 1.08
N MET A 77 -27.85 -15.65 0.83
CA MET A 77 -27.52 -14.41 1.54
C MET A 77 -27.71 -14.57 3.06
N PHE A 78 -28.85 -15.13 3.49
CA PHE A 78 -29.14 -15.33 4.90
C PHE A 78 -28.19 -16.34 5.57
N ALA A 79 -27.98 -17.50 4.93
CA ALA A 79 -27.09 -18.54 5.42
C ALA A 79 -25.63 -18.06 5.50
N PHE A 80 -25.20 -17.25 4.54
CA PHE A 80 -23.86 -16.66 4.52
C PHE A 80 -23.66 -15.67 5.66
N GLN A 81 -24.55 -14.68 5.80
CA GLN A 81 -24.48 -13.66 6.86
C GLN A 81 -24.51 -14.26 8.27
N GLY A 82 -25.33 -15.29 8.50
CA GLY A 82 -25.41 -15.98 9.79
C GLY A 82 -24.13 -16.74 10.17
N ASN A 83 -23.30 -17.13 9.20
CA ASN A 83 -22.09 -17.92 9.43
C ASN A 83 -20.84 -17.03 9.66
N VAL A 84 -20.78 -15.87 9.01
CA VAL A 84 -19.67 -14.89 9.15
C VAL A 84 -19.49 -14.47 10.61
N ALA A 85 -20.58 -14.28 11.36
CA ALA A 85 -20.54 -13.83 12.75
C ALA A 85 -19.99 -14.89 13.75
N ARG A 86 -19.82 -16.15 13.33
CA ARG A 86 -19.51 -17.28 14.24
C ARG A 86 -18.13 -17.91 14.03
N SER A 87 -17.41 -17.52 12.99
CA SER A 87 -16.11 -18.09 12.65
C SER A 87 -14.98 -17.49 13.50
N ARG A 88 -14.26 -18.33 14.26
CA ARG A 88 -12.98 -17.99 14.93
C ARG A 88 -11.74 -18.30 14.06
N ARG A 89 -11.92 -18.56 12.76
CA ARG A 89 -10.83 -18.97 11.87
C ARG A 89 -9.93 -17.79 11.52
N GLU A 90 -8.72 -18.10 11.07
CA GLU A 90 -7.84 -17.10 10.47
C GLU A 90 -8.57 -16.44 9.27
N PRO A 91 -8.57 -15.10 9.16
CA PRO A 91 -9.37 -14.38 8.16
C PRO A 91 -9.15 -14.82 6.71
N LEU A 92 -7.90 -15.14 6.33
CA LEU A 92 -7.58 -15.60 4.99
C LEU A 92 -8.12 -17.02 4.72
N GLU A 93 -8.00 -17.93 5.69
CA GLU A 93 -8.55 -19.28 5.55
C GLU A 93 -10.07 -19.27 5.46
N ALA A 94 -10.74 -18.42 6.24
CA ALA A 94 -12.17 -18.20 6.15
C ALA A 94 -12.57 -17.73 4.73
N LEU A 95 -11.88 -16.70 4.21
CA LEU A 95 -12.10 -16.17 2.87
C LEU A 95 -11.93 -17.25 1.79
N SER A 96 -10.85 -18.04 1.85
CA SER A 96 -10.59 -19.10 0.85
C SER A 96 -11.64 -20.23 0.89
N VAL A 97 -12.09 -20.64 2.07
CA VAL A 97 -13.13 -21.68 2.20
C VAL A 97 -14.46 -21.19 1.66
N ASP A 98 -14.86 -19.98 2.02
CA ASP A 98 -16.12 -19.39 1.59
C ASP A 98 -16.11 -19.06 0.09
N SER A 99 -14.97 -18.64 -0.45
CA SER A 99 -14.75 -18.42 -1.88
C SER A 99 -15.03 -19.67 -2.72
N ARG A 100 -14.56 -20.85 -2.28
CA ARG A 100 -14.82 -22.12 -3.00
C ARG A 100 -16.30 -22.51 -2.96
N ARG A 101 -16.94 -22.36 -1.80
CA ARG A 101 -18.36 -22.71 -1.62
C ARG A 101 -19.26 -21.82 -2.46
N LEU A 102 -18.98 -20.52 -2.46
CA LEU A 102 -19.72 -19.55 -3.27
C LEU A 102 -19.49 -19.74 -4.77
N SER A 103 -18.29 -20.13 -5.21
CA SER A 103 -18.05 -20.52 -6.60
C SER A 103 -18.91 -21.70 -7.04
N GLN A 104 -19.07 -22.72 -6.20
CA GLN A 104 -19.94 -23.86 -6.53
C GLN A 104 -21.40 -23.42 -6.65
N LEU A 105 -21.90 -22.65 -5.67
CA LEU A 105 -23.27 -22.15 -5.67
C LEU A 105 -23.55 -21.22 -6.86
N GLU A 106 -22.64 -20.30 -7.17
CA GLU A 106 -22.79 -19.41 -8.33
C GLU A 106 -22.86 -20.19 -9.63
N ASN A 107 -22.06 -21.24 -9.81
CA ASN A 107 -22.12 -22.09 -11.01
C ASN A 107 -23.49 -22.79 -11.14
N SER A 108 -23.99 -23.39 -10.05
CA SER A 108 -25.30 -24.05 -10.05
C SER A 108 -26.46 -23.08 -10.30
N LEU A 109 -26.40 -21.88 -9.71
CA LEU A 109 -27.40 -20.84 -9.95
C LEU A 109 -27.31 -20.23 -11.35
N THR A 110 -26.11 -20.13 -11.92
CA THR A 110 -25.89 -19.65 -13.30
C THR A 110 -26.43 -20.64 -14.34
N ALA A 111 -26.38 -21.95 -14.05
CA ALA A 111 -27.00 -22.97 -14.88
C ALA A 111 -28.53 -22.86 -14.90
N LEU A 112 -29.13 -22.41 -13.79
CA LEU A 112 -30.55 -22.11 -13.71
C LEU A 112 -30.93 -20.79 -14.40
N ASP A 113 -30.18 -19.71 -14.15
CA ASP A 113 -30.35 -18.38 -14.73
C ASP A 113 -29.00 -17.63 -14.84
N PRO A 114 -28.55 -17.26 -16.07
CA PRO A 114 -27.31 -16.51 -16.28
C PRO A 114 -27.23 -15.16 -15.56
N SER A 115 -28.37 -14.57 -15.17
CA SER A 115 -28.42 -13.29 -14.44
C SER A 115 -27.75 -13.34 -13.05
N GLN A 116 -27.43 -14.53 -12.56
CA GLN A 116 -26.82 -14.73 -11.23
C GLN A 116 -25.31 -14.59 -11.19
N GLN A 117 -24.67 -14.38 -12.34
CA GLN A 117 -23.25 -14.09 -12.40
C GLN A 117 -22.91 -12.86 -11.54
N GLY A 118 -21.93 -12.99 -10.64
CA GLY A 118 -21.50 -11.94 -9.72
C GLY A 118 -22.00 -12.12 -8.28
N LEU A 119 -22.86 -13.11 -7.99
CA LEU A 119 -23.31 -13.41 -6.63
C LEU A 119 -22.13 -13.71 -5.69
N LYS A 120 -21.12 -14.44 -6.17
CA LYS A 120 -19.93 -14.74 -5.36
C LYS A 120 -19.26 -13.45 -4.89
N GLN A 121 -19.05 -12.53 -5.82
CA GLN A 121 -18.37 -11.26 -5.58
C GLN A 121 -19.13 -10.39 -4.58
N GLU A 122 -20.46 -10.33 -4.70
CA GLU A 122 -21.34 -9.61 -3.78
C GLU A 122 -21.24 -10.14 -2.34
N LEU A 123 -21.27 -11.47 -2.17
CA LEU A 123 -21.25 -12.08 -0.84
C LEU A 123 -19.84 -12.10 -0.22
N LEU A 124 -18.77 -12.22 -1.02
CA LEU A 124 -17.41 -12.19 -0.51
C LEU A 124 -16.91 -10.79 -0.16
N LEU A 125 -17.45 -9.72 -0.75
CA LEU A 125 -16.94 -8.37 -0.57
C LEU A 125 -16.82 -7.96 0.91
N PRO A 126 -17.85 -8.15 1.77
CA PRO A 126 -17.73 -7.84 3.20
C PRO A 126 -16.61 -8.61 3.93
N LEU A 127 -16.36 -9.87 3.54
CA LEU A 127 -15.28 -10.67 4.10
C LEU A 127 -13.91 -10.17 3.63
N GLY A 128 -13.80 -9.80 2.35
CA GLY A 128 -12.59 -9.20 1.79
C GLY A 128 -12.23 -7.90 2.50
N ILE A 129 -13.22 -7.06 2.81
CA ILE A 129 -13.04 -5.84 3.60
C ILE A 129 -12.58 -6.16 5.02
N ALA A 130 -13.21 -7.12 5.69
CA ALA A 130 -12.82 -7.51 7.05
C ALA A 130 -11.38 -8.05 7.11
N TYR A 131 -11.02 -8.93 6.17
CA TYR A 131 -9.66 -9.45 6.00
C TYR A 131 -8.64 -8.33 5.77
N ALA A 132 -8.90 -7.45 4.80
CA ALA A 132 -8.00 -6.35 4.48
C ALA A 132 -7.83 -5.40 5.68
N ARG A 133 -8.92 -5.01 6.35
CA ARG A 133 -8.86 -4.15 7.54
C ARG A 133 -8.05 -4.78 8.66
N ASP A 134 -8.23 -6.07 8.94
CA ASP A 134 -7.49 -6.77 9.99
C ASP A 134 -5.98 -6.78 9.71
N VAL A 135 -5.58 -7.20 8.50
CA VAL A 135 -4.16 -7.25 8.09
C VAL A 135 -3.55 -5.84 8.06
N LEU A 136 -4.19 -4.87 7.41
CA LEU A 136 -3.65 -3.53 7.24
C LEU A 136 -3.56 -2.74 8.56
N THR A 137 -4.48 -2.99 9.49
CA THR A 137 -4.43 -2.37 10.82
C THR A 137 -3.33 -2.97 11.69
N SER A 138 -3.20 -4.30 11.68
CA SER A 138 -2.32 -5.04 12.60
C SER A 138 -0.86 -5.13 12.12
N THR A 139 -0.61 -5.00 10.81
CA THR A 139 0.74 -5.17 10.25
C THR A 139 1.71 -4.10 10.79
N PRO A 140 2.76 -4.47 11.55
CA PRO A 140 3.78 -3.53 11.98
C PRO A 140 4.68 -3.14 10.79
N PHE A 141 5.11 -1.89 10.75
CA PHE A 141 6.08 -1.42 9.76
C PHE A 141 6.87 -0.23 10.30
N GLU A 142 8.12 -0.11 9.85
CA GLU A 142 9.04 1.00 10.13
C GLU A 142 9.30 1.87 8.89
N ARG A 143 8.90 1.38 7.71
CA ARG A 143 9.10 2.03 6.41
C ARG A 143 7.82 1.91 5.58
N ILE A 144 7.43 2.95 4.85
CA ILE A 144 6.25 2.88 3.96
C ILE A 144 6.38 1.76 2.93
N GLU A 145 7.59 1.46 2.45
CA GLU A 145 7.82 0.34 1.52
C GLU A 145 7.42 -1.02 2.11
N GLN A 146 7.68 -1.25 3.41
CA GLN A 146 7.27 -2.49 4.09
C GLN A 146 5.74 -2.59 4.15
N TYR A 147 5.07 -1.47 4.46
CA TYR A 147 3.62 -1.41 4.46
C TYR A 147 3.04 -1.61 3.06
N GLY A 148 3.69 -1.08 2.02
CA GLY A 148 3.31 -1.29 0.63
C GLY A 148 3.37 -2.75 0.21
N ARG A 149 4.36 -3.52 0.68
CA ARG A 149 4.41 -4.98 0.46
C ARG A 149 3.23 -5.70 1.12
N ALA A 150 2.79 -5.26 2.30
CA ALA A 150 1.62 -5.82 2.95
C ALA A 150 0.33 -5.52 2.17
N VAL A 151 0.18 -4.27 1.69
CA VAL A 151 -0.92 -3.87 0.80
C VAL A 151 -0.93 -4.71 -0.48
N GLN A 152 0.23 -4.93 -1.11
CA GLN A 152 0.35 -5.77 -2.28
C GLN A 152 -0.08 -7.23 -2.00
N SER A 153 0.37 -7.80 -0.87
CA SER A 153 -0.01 -9.15 -0.47
C SER A 153 -1.52 -9.29 -0.26
N VAL A 154 -2.15 -8.32 0.40
CA VAL A 154 -3.61 -8.27 0.56
C VAL A 154 -4.30 -8.21 -0.80
N ALA A 155 -3.83 -7.36 -1.72
CA ALA A 155 -4.38 -7.26 -3.07
C ALA A 155 -4.28 -8.57 -3.85
N GLU A 156 -3.14 -9.26 -3.78
CA GLU A 156 -2.91 -10.55 -4.43
C GLU A 156 -3.83 -11.63 -3.87
N ASN A 157 -3.99 -11.71 -2.55
CA ASN A 157 -4.89 -12.65 -1.90
C ASN A 157 -6.36 -12.40 -2.28
N LEU A 158 -6.80 -11.14 -2.29
CA LEU A 158 -8.16 -10.77 -2.73
C LEU A 158 -8.41 -11.15 -4.19
N ARG A 159 -7.47 -10.87 -5.11
CA ARG A 159 -7.60 -11.26 -6.52
C ARG A 159 -7.69 -12.77 -6.68
N ARG A 160 -6.84 -13.51 -5.96
CA ARG A 160 -6.84 -14.98 -5.97
C ARG A 160 -8.20 -15.55 -5.56
N GLU A 161 -8.88 -14.91 -4.62
CA GLU A 161 -10.21 -15.34 -4.16
C GLU A 161 -11.37 -14.78 -4.99
N GLY A 162 -11.09 -13.96 -6.01
CA GLY A 162 -12.10 -13.38 -6.91
C GLY A 162 -12.83 -12.18 -6.31
N VAL A 163 -12.21 -11.48 -5.35
CA VAL A 163 -12.76 -10.26 -4.74
C VAL A 163 -12.19 -9.03 -5.45
N THR A 164 -13.02 -8.02 -5.68
CA THR A 164 -12.61 -6.75 -6.30
C THR A 164 -11.75 -5.93 -5.36
N VAL A 165 -10.45 -5.85 -5.65
CA VAL A 165 -9.47 -5.08 -4.88
C VAL A 165 -9.86 -3.61 -4.76
N GLU A 166 -10.33 -2.99 -5.85
CA GLU A 166 -10.69 -1.57 -5.88
C GLU A 166 -11.80 -1.23 -4.88
N ALA A 167 -12.85 -2.05 -4.83
CA ALA A 167 -13.96 -1.89 -3.88
C ALA A 167 -13.49 -2.07 -2.43
N VAL A 168 -12.65 -3.10 -2.18
CA VAL A 168 -12.11 -3.37 -0.83
C VAL A 168 -11.22 -2.23 -0.35
N PHE A 169 -10.28 -1.75 -1.18
CA PHE A 169 -9.38 -0.68 -0.78
C PHE A 169 -10.08 0.66 -0.64
N THR A 170 -11.10 0.96 -1.44
CA THR A 170 -11.96 2.13 -1.21
C THR A 170 -12.52 2.14 0.21
N GLU A 171 -13.02 0.99 0.69
CA GLU A 171 -13.54 0.82 2.06
C GLU A 171 -12.44 0.77 3.16
N CYS A 172 -11.18 0.52 2.78
CA CYS A 172 -10.04 0.48 3.69
C CYS A 172 -9.19 1.75 3.65
N ARG A 173 -9.58 2.75 2.84
CA ARG A 173 -8.80 3.97 2.63
C ARG A 173 -8.46 4.67 3.94
N ASP A 174 -9.44 4.86 4.81
CA ASP A 174 -9.22 5.54 6.10
C ASP A 174 -8.22 4.81 7.00
N VAL A 175 -8.21 3.47 6.96
CA VAL A 175 -7.23 2.66 7.71
C VAL A 175 -5.82 2.91 7.15
N ILE A 176 -5.67 2.84 5.82
CA ILE A 176 -4.39 3.09 5.15
C ILE A 176 -3.88 4.50 5.44
N GLU A 177 -4.73 5.52 5.25
CA GLU A 177 -4.37 6.92 5.48
C GLU A 177 -4.04 7.21 6.95
N SER A 178 -4.79 6.61 7.89
CA SER A 178 -4.53 6.73 9.32
C SER A 178 -3.16 6.15 9.71
N ARG A 179 -2.84 4.94 9.23
CA ARG A 179 -1.55 4.27 9.49
C ARG A 179 -0.37 5.07 8.91
N LEU A 180 -0.50 5.58 7.69
CA LEU A 180 0.53 6.41 7.04
C LEU A 180 0.72 7.76 7.76
N SER A 181 -0.39 8.39 8.17
CA SER A 181 -0.35 9.63 8.95
C SER A 181 0.29 9.43 10.32
N GLU A 182 -0.01 8.32 10.99
CA GLU A 182 0.60 7.97 12.27
C GLU A 182 2.11 7.78 12.13
N HIS A 183 2.55 7.06 11.09
CA HIS A 183 3.96 6.88 10.75
C HIS A 183 4.67 8.23 10.54
N ALA A 184 4.09 9.12 9.71
CA ALA A 184 4.64 10.46 9.50
C ALA A 184 4.79 11.26 10.81
N ARG A 185 3.81 11.16 11.73
CA ARG A 185 3.90 11.79 13.06
C ARG A 185 5.02 11.21 13.92
N ARG A 186 5.29 9.90 13.84
CA ARG A 186 6.41 9.28 14.57
C ARG A 186 7.74 9.80 14.04
N LEU A 187 7.92 9.82 12.72
CA LEU A 187 9.12 10.35 12.08
C LEU A 187 9.45 11.80 12.49
N SER A 188 8.42 12.63 12.70
CA SER A 188 8.62 14.03 13.13
C SER A 188 9.01 14.20 14.60
N ARG A 189 8.84 13.19 15.47
CA ARG A 189 9.07 13.32 16.92
C ARG A 189 10.51 13.07 17.36
N ASP A 190 11.30 12.35 16.57
CA ASP A 190 12.55 11.73 17.07
C ASP A 190 13.85 12.48 16.73
N ALA A 191 13.80 13.72 16.25
CA ALA A 191 15.01 14.42 15.80
C ALA A 191 15.66 15.30 16.89
N ALA A 192 16.41 14.70 17.82
CA ALA A 192 17.35 15.46 18.65
C ALA A 192 18.54 15.92 17.79
N ASN A 193 18.85 17.23 17.81
CA ASN A 193 19.95 17.80 17.00
C ASN A 193 20.84 18.72 17.83
N PRO A 194 21.57 18.17 18.82
CA PRO A 194 22.61 18.93 19.47
C PRO A 194 23.69 19.30 18.43
N PRO A 195 24.19 20.55 18.42
CA PRO A 195 25.35 20.90 17.61
C PRO A 195 26.54 20.04 18.06
N PRO A 196 27.43 19.62 17.14
CA PRO A 196 28.63 18.88 17.52
C PRO A 196 29.48 19.74 18.46
N ALA A 197 30.17 19.09 19.40
CA ALA A 197 31.14 19.75 20.25
C ALA A 197 32.43 20.06 19.46
N THR A 198 33.13 21.15 19.79
CA THR A 198 34.33 21.57 19.05
C THR A 198 35.44 20.51 19.04
N THR A 199 35.54 19.68 20.07
CA THR A 199 36.49 18.57 20.11
C THR A 199 36.04 17.36 19.27
N SER A 200 34.74 17.15 19.10
CA SER A 200 34.17 16.01 18.37
C SER A 200 34.30 16.15 16.85
N VAL A 201 34.45 17.39 16.35
CA VAL A 201 34.58 17.64 14.91
C VAL A 201 35.95 17.29 14.33
N LEU A 202 37.00 17.19 15.16
CA LEU A 202 38.38 16.90 14.71
C LEU A 202 38.79 15.43 14.86
N ASN A 203 38.13 14.68 15.74
CA ASN A 203 38.54 13.33 16.12
C ASN A 203 37.67 12.21 15.51
N GLY A 204 36.60 12.55 14.80
CA GLY A 204 35.68 11.61 14.17
C GLY A 204 34.45 11.26 15.02
N ASP A 205 34.31 11.80 16.23
CA ASP A 205 33.14 11.54 17.07
C ASP A 205 31.87 12.15 16.46
N ALA A 206 31.99 13.32 15.81
CA ALA A 206 30.88 13.93 15.08
C ALA A 206 30.36 13.03 13.93
N TYR A 207 31.25 12.25 13.29
CA TYR A 207 30.89 11.24 12.29
C TYR A 207 30.15 10.06 12.93
N VAL A 208 30.64 9.55 14.07
CA VAL A 208 30.01 8.44 14.79
C VAL A 208 28.60 8.81 15.22
N PHE A 209 28.43 10.01 15.81
CA PHE A 209 27.12 10.56 16.14
C PHE A 209 26.23 10.67 14.90
N TYR A 210 26.74 11.24 13.80
CA TYR A 210 25.97 11.39 12.58
C TYR A 210 25.45 10.05 12.06
N ARG A 211 26.31 9.03 11.99
CA ARG A 211 25.93 7.70 11.50
C ARG A 211 24.98 6.98 12.46
N GLY A 212 25.15 7.16 13.76
CA GLY A 212 24.29 6.56 14.79
C GLY A 212 22.88 7.15 14.79
N GLU A 213 22.79 8.48 14.87
CA GLU A 213 21.50 9.17 15.02
C GLU A 213 20.79 9.40 13.69
N PHE A 214 21.52 9.82 12.66
CA PHE A 214 20.92 10.19 11.37
C PHE A 214 21.06 9.10 10.30
N GLY A 215 22.10 8.26 10.38
CA GLY A 215 22.39 7.25 9.36
C GLY A 215 21.63 5.93 9.53
N ALA A 216 21.40 5.48 10.77
CA ALA A 216 20.72 4.21 11.06
C ALA A 216 19.18 4.33 10.92
N ASN A 217 18.63 5.50 11.24
CA ASN A 217 17.19 5.74 11.31
C ASN A 217 16.68 6.70 10.21
N ALA A 218 17.40 6.83 9.09
CA ALA A 218 17.04 7.78 8.05
C ALA A 218 15.71 7.40 7.37
N PRO A 219 14.67 8.27 7.39
CA PRO A 219 13.46 8.12 6.58
C PRO A 219 13.69 8.55 5.13
N ASP A 220 14.89 8.28 4.58
CA ASP A 220 15.23 8.65 3.21
C ASP A 220 14.37 7.86 2.23
N GLY A 221 13.60 8.56 1.41
CA GLY A 221 12.74 7.98 0.37
C GLY A 221 11.34 7.58 0.84
N GLU A 222 10.87 8.05 2.00
CA GLU A 222 9.50 7.77 2.46
C GLU A 222 8.45 8.38 1.52
N LEU A 223 8.66 9.60 1.01
CA LEU A 223 7.77 10.19 0.00
C LEU A 223 7.77 9.37 -1.30
N ALA A 224 8.94 8.91 -1.75
CA ALA A 224 9.03 8.07 -2.95
C ALA A 224 8.28 6.74 -2.77
N ALA A 225 8.43 6.10 -1.61
CA ALA A 225 7.70 4.89 -1.26
C ALA A 225 6.17 5.14 -1.20
N LEU A 226 5.75 6.28 -0.67
CA LEU A 226 4.34 6.69 -0.64
C LEU A 226 3.77 6.84 -2.06
N LEU A 227 4.50 7.50 -2.95
CA LEU A 227 4.08 7.67 -4.35
C LEU A 227 4.00 6.32 -5.08
N GLY A 228 4.94 5.40 -4.80
CA GLY A 228 4.89 4.03 -5.30
C GLY A 228 3.66 3.28 -4.81
N LEU A 229 3.33 3.41 -3.52
CA LEU A 229 2.12 2.81 -2.92
C LEU A 229 0.83 3.41 -3.52
N ASP A 230 0.77 4.73 -3.68
CA ASP A 230 -0.37 5.43 -4.30
C ASP A 230 -0.62 4.91 -5.73
N GLY A 231 0.46 4.72 -6.51
CA GLY A 231 0.38 4.13 -7.84
C GLY A 231 -0.11 2.67 -7.86
N GLN A 232 0.24 1.86 -6.86
CA GLN A 232 -0.26 0.48 -6.73
C GLN A 232 -1.76 0.42 -6.38
N LEU A 233 -2.26 1.42 -5.67
CA LEU A 233 -3.66 1.52 -5.24
C LEU A 233 -4.57 2.12 -6.34
N SER A 234 -3.98 2.84 -7.31
CA SER A 234 -4.67 3.45 -8.45
C SER A 234 -4.17 2.94 -9.82
N PRO A 235 -4.18 1.61 -10.10
CA PRO A 235 -3.56 1.08 -11.32
C PRO A 235 -4.25 1.50 -12.63
N ASN A 236 -5.52 1.89 -12.57
CA ASN A 236 -6.36 2.22 -13.73
C ASN A 236 -6.66 3.73 -13.88
N GLN A 237 -6.07 4.57 -13.03
CA GLN A 237 -6.30 6.02 -13.10
C GLN A 237 -5.34 6.65 -14.12
N GLY A 238 -5.91 7.33 -15.12
CA GLY A 238 -5.13 8.16 -16.04
C GLY A 238 -4.44 9.34 -15.32
N VAL A 239 -3.50 9.99 -16.02
CA VAL A 239 -2.60 11.04 -15.50
C VAL A 239 -3.31 12.25 -14.83
N SER A 240 -4.62 12.40 -14.98
CA SER A 240 -5.41 13.55 -14.50
C SER A 240 -6.35 13.27 -13.32
N VAL A 241 -6.38 12.06 -12.76
CA VAL A 241 -7.24 11.76 -11.59
C VAL A 241 -6.44 11.98 -10.30
N PRO A 242 -7.00 12.63 -9.27
CA PRO A 242 -6.35 12.69 -7.96
C PRO A 242 -6.04 11.27 -7.46
N GLY A 243 -4.84 11.08 -6.91
CA GLY A 243 -4.36 9.78 -6.42
C GLY A 243 -5.30 9.14 -5.38
N PHE A 244 -5.10 7.84 -5.14
CA PHE A 244 -5.88 7.10 -4.14
C PHE A 244 -5.74 7.73 -2.76
N LEU A 245 -4.53 8.12 -2.38
CA LEU A 245 -4.22 8.73 -1.10
C LEU A 245 -4.52 10.24 -1.11
N SER A 246 -5.00 10.75 0.02
CA SER A 246 -5.27 12.18 0.19
C SER A 246 -3.98 13.02 0.17
N GLU A 247 -4.11 14.26 -0.32
CA GLU A 247 -3.01 15.23 -0.31
C GLU A 247 -2.52 15.52 1.12
N ALA A 248 -3.38 15.37 2.13
CA ALA A 248 -3.02 15.53 3.54
C ALA A 248 -1.98 14.48 3.99
N VAL A 249 -2.15 13.22 3.61
CA VAL A 249 -1.16 12.16 3.92
C VAL A 249 0.15 12.41 3.19
N ARG A 250 0.07 12.80 1.91
CA ARG A 250 1.25 13.15 1.09
C ARG A 250 2.03 14.30 1.70
N ALA A 251 1.36 15.38 2.07
CA ALA A 251 1.97 16.52 2.73
C ALA A 251 2.56 16.15 4.10
N ALA A 252 1.90 15.31 4.89
CA ALA A 252 2.40 14.88 6.20
C ALA A 252 3.71 14.10 6.08
N VAL A 253 3.79 13.13 5.16
CA VAL A 253 5.02 12.35 4.91
C VAL A 253 6.14 13.26 4.38
N ALA A 254 5.83 14.13 3.41
CA ALA A 254 6.79 15.08 2.87
C ALA A 254 7.33 16.06 3.92
N HIS A 255 6.46 16.57 4.81
CA HIS A 255 6.88 17.42 5.93
C HIS A 255 7.80 16.69 6.90
N ALA A 256 7.47 15.43 7.25
CA ALA A 256 8.29 14.64 8.14
C ALA A 256 9.68 14.37 7.56
N GLU A 257 9.75 13.97 6.29
CA GLU A 257 11.02 13.74 5.58
C GLU A 257 11.84 15.04 5.45
N LEU A 258 11.20 16.16 5.06
CA LEU A 258 11.85 17.45 4.95
C LEU A 258 12.41 17.94 6.29
N ALA A 259 11.66 17.80 7.39
CA ALA A 259 12.11 18.18 8.72
C ALA A 259 13.35 17.37 9.17
N PHE A 260 13.37 16.08 8.84
CA PHE A 260 14.54 15.23 9.13
C PHE A 260 15.75 15.64 8.28
N VAL A 261 15.56 15.89 6.98
CA VAL A 261 16.63 16.38 6.09
C VAL A 261 17.16 17.74 6.56
N GLN A 262 16.28 18.67 6.93
CA GLN A 262 16.66 19.98 7.49
C GLN A 262 17.58 19.81 8.71
N THR A 263 17.24 18.87 9.59
CA THR A 263 18.01 18.56 10.79
C THR A 263 19.43 18.09 10.44
N ARG A 264 19.55 17.17 9.47
CA ARG A 264 20.83 16.68 8.97
C ARG A 264 21.66 17.76 8.30
N VAL A 265 21.06 18.54 7.40
CA VAL A 265 21.74 19.65 6.71
C VAL A 265 22.28 20.65 7.72
N LYS A 266 21.48 21.00 8.75
CA LYS A 266 21.91 21.86 9.84
C LYS A 266 23.09 21.28 10.62
N TYR A 267 23.05 19.99 10.95
CA TYR A 267 24.16 19.32 11.64
C TYR A 267 25.43 19.33 10.79
N LEU A 268 25.34 18.94 9.51
CA LEU A 268 26.46 18.94 8.57
C LEU A 268 27.06 20.33 8.39
N ARG A 269 26.21 21.36 8.28
CA ARG A 269 26.66 22.76 8.20
C ARG A 269 27.42 23.16 9.46
N ASN A 270 26.86 22.89 10.65
CA ASN A 270 27.51 23.21 11.92
C ASN A 270 28.85 22.47 12.08
N TRP A 271 28.88 21.19 11.72
CA TRP A 271 30.11 20.40 11.74
C TRP A 271 31.16 21.01 10.80
N LEU A 272 30.81 21.28 9.53
CA LEU A 272 31.75 21.88 8.60
C LEU A 272 32.25 23.24 9.10
N THR A 273 31.35 24.12 9.54
CA THR A 273 31.74 25.44 10.06
C THR A 273 32.72 25.30 11.23
N GLN A 274 32.42 24.46 12.23
CA GLN A 274 33.33 24.25 13.36
C GLN A 274 34.65 23.59 12.96
N LEU A 275 34.63 22.66 12.00
CA LEU A 275 35.83 22.02 11.48
C LEU A 275 36.74 23.06 10.81
N LEU A 276 36.18 23.88 9.91
CA LEU A 276 36.95 24.90 9.19
C LEU A 276 37.46 26.01 10.11
N THR A 277 36.72 26.38 11.17
CA THR A 277 37.22 27.36 12.16
C THR A 277 38.26 26.79 13.11
N SER A 278 38.30 25.47 13.30
CA SER A 278 39.27 24.80 14.18
C SER A 278 40.59 24.46 13.48
N LEU A 279 40.62 24.53 12.14
CA LEU A 279 41.81 24.31 11.33
C LEU A 279 42.50 25.65 11.00
N PRO A 280 43.82 25.67 10.78
CA PRO A 280 44.51 26.87 10.31
C PRO A 280 43.94 27.34 8.96
N SER A 281 43.88 28.66 8.77
CA SER A 281 43.47 29.24 7.48
C SER A 281 44.44 28.79 6.37
N PRO A 282 43.96 28.41 5.16
CA PRO A 282 44.84 27.99 4.07
C PRO A 282 45.87 29.07 3.67
N GLU A 283 45.56 30.34 3.89
CA GLU A 283 46.48 31.47 3.63
C GLU A 283 47.62 31.56 4.65
N SER A 284 47.43 31.01 5.86
CA SER A 284 48.44 30.99 6.92
C SER A 284 49.42 29.81 6.81
N LEU A 285 49.15 28.85 5.93
CA LEU A 285 49.99 27.68 5.71
C LEU A 285 51.17 28.05 4.81
N THR A 286 52.31 28.34 5.43
CA THR A 286 53.56 28.70 4.73
C THR A 286 54.49 27.51 4.53
N GLU A 287 54.52 26.57 5.48
CA GLU A 287 55.34 25.36 5.39
C GLU A 287 54.52 24.15 4.93
N ARG A 288 55.13 23.30 4.09
CA ARG A 288 54.51 22.03 3.66
C ARG A 288 54.12 21.14 4.83
N ALA A 289 54.93 21.10 5.89
CA ALA A 289 54.65 20.30 7.08
C ALA A 289 53.37 20.76 7.84
N ASP A 290 53.02 22.05 7.78
CA ASP A 290 51.77 22.56 8.33
C ASP A 290 50.57 22.14 7.49
N ALA A 291 50.72 22.14 6.16
CA ALA A 291 49.69 21.67 5.23
C ALA A 291 49.43 20.16 5.41
N GLU A 292 50.48 19.34 5.54
CA GLU A 292 50.35 17.90 5.81
C GLU A 292 49.62 17.64 7.13
N ARG A 293 50.01 18.31 8.23
CA ARG A 293 49.30 18.22 9.52
C ARG A 293 47.83 18.64 9.43
N THR A 294 47.52 19.65 8.62
CA THR A 294 46.14 20.11 8.41
C THR A 294 45.33 19.08 7.63
N VAL A 295 45.91 18.46 6.60
CA VAL A 295 45.28 17.35 5.87
C VAL A 295 45.01 16.17 6.80
N ASP A 296 45.96 15.80 7.65
CA ASP A 296 45.79 14.68 8.59
C ASP A 296 44.64 14.92 9.58
N ARG A 297 44.53 16.15 10.10
CA ARG A 297 43.39 16.55 10.96
C ARG A 297 42.07 16.52 10.19
N LEU A 298 42.07 16.98 8.93
CA LEU A 298 40.89 16.93 8.06
C LEU A 298 40.45 15.49 7.78
N VAL A 299 41.38 14.57 7.52
CA VAL A 299 41.07 13.14 7.35
C VAL A 299 40.57 12.53 8.66
N ARG A 300 41.21 12.86 9.79
CA ARG A 300 40.81 12.37 11.12
C ARG A 300 39.41 12.82 11.54
N SER A 301 38.96 13.99 11.08
CA SER A 301 37.58 14.45 11.27
C SER A 301 36.54 13.47 10.71
N ARG A 302 36.90 12.69 9.68
CA ARG A 302 35.99 11.84 8.88
C ARG A 302 34.90 12.59 8.11
N PHE A 303 34.88 13.93 8.12
CA PHE A 303 33.98 14.70 7.26
C PHE A 303 34.18 14.40 5.76
N PRO A 304 35.42 14.31 5.22
CA PRO A 304 35.64 13.94 3.82
C PRO A 304 35.11 12.54 3.47
N MET A 305 35.18 11.60 4.42
CA MET A 305 34.69 10.24 4.23
C MET A 305 33.17 10.24 4.02
N LEU A 306 32.44 10.96 4.87
CA LEU A 306 30.98 11.09 4.75
C LEU A 306 30.57 11.84 3.48
N ALA A 307 31.19 13.00 3.24
CA ALA A 307 30.81 13.90 2.15
C ALA A 307 31.13 13.32 0.76
N LEU A 308 32.33 12.75 0.59
CA LEU A 308 32.83 12.29 -0.70
C LEU A 308 32.66 10.78 -0.91
N LYS A 309 33.19 9.97 0.03
CA LYS A 309 33.28 8.52 -0.16
C LYS A 309 31.93 7.82 0.04
N GLU A 310 31.16 8.25 1.03
CA GLU A 310 29.84 7.67 1.34
C GLU A 310 28.69 8.35 0.57
N GLY A 311 29.00 9.44 -0.15
CA GLY A 311 28.05 10.14 -1.03
C GLY A 311 26.89 10.80 -0.30
N GLU A 312 27.07 11.20 0.96
CA GLU A 312 25.98 11.71 1.80
C GLU A 312 25.33 12.97 1.23
N LEU A 313 26.14 13.92 0.75
CA LEU A 313 25.63 15.15 0.13
C LEU A 313 24.87 14.86 -1.16
N VAL A 314 25.28 13.84 -1.92
CA VAL A 314 24.57 13.39 -3.14
C VAL A 314 23.22 12.78 -2.78
N ARG A 315 23.17 11.93 -1.75
CA ARG A 315 21.92 11.30 -1.28
C ARG A 315 20.90 12.34 -0.82
N LEU A 316 21.32 13.29 0.01
CA LEU A 316 20.46 14.38 0.49
C LEU A 316 19.95 15.25 -0.65
N ARG A 317 20.79 15.53 -1.67
CA ARG A 317 20.36 16.23 -2.90
C ARG A 317 19.27 15.45 -3.64
N GLY A 318 19.39 14.12 -3.74
CA GLY A 318 18.38 13.27 -4.36
C GLY A 318 17.02 13.37 -3.68
N VAL A 319 16.99 13.29 -2.34
CA VAL A 319 15.77 13.46 -1.54
C VAL A 319 15.16 14.85 -1.72
N LEU A 320 15.98 15.90 -1.64
CA LEU A 320 15.52 17.28 -1.80
C LEU A 320 15.05 17.60 -3.21
N SER A 321 15.57 16.94 -4.23
CA SER A 321 15.08 17.09 -5.61
C SER A 321 13.63 16.63 -5.74
N LEU A 322 13.26 15.52 -5.10
CA LEU A 322 11.88 15.03 -5.10
C LEU A 322 10.97 15.94 -4.28
N LEU A 323 11.40 16.35 -3.08
CA LEU A 323 10.64 17.29 -2.26
C LEU A 323 10.51 18.67 -2.96
N GLY A 324 11.53 19.09 -3.69
CA GLY A 324 11.60 20.35 -4.42
C GLY A 324 10.65 20.45 -5.62
N SER A 325 10.12 19.32 -6.12
CA SER A 325 9.06 19.31 -7.13
C SER A 325 7.67 19.50 -6.54
N MET A 326 7.51 19.45 -5.21
CA MET A 326 6.23 19.71 -4.58
C MET A 326 5.86 21.21 -4.65
N PRO A 327 4.56 21.55 -4.76
CA PRO A 327 4.11 22.93 -4.73
C PRO A 327 4.20 23.56 -3.33
N GLY A 328 4.17 24.89 -3.28
CA GLY A 328 4.08 25.66 -2.04
C GLY A 328 5.34 25.66 -1.17
N ASP A 329 5.15 25.93 0.14
CA ASP A 329 6.21 26.12 1.13
C ASP A 329 7.14 24.90 1.28
N LEU A 330 6.59 23.69 1.08
CA LEU A 330 7.36 22.44 1.11
C LEU A 330 8.46 22.42 0.05
N GLY A 331 8.09 22.66 -1.20
CA GLY A 331 9.04 22.68 -2.31
C GLY A 331 10.02 23.84 -2.22
N GLU A 332 9.57 25.00 -1.75
CA GLU A 332 10.48 26.12 -1.46
C GLU A 332 11.49 25.80 -0.36
N GLY A 333 11.04 25.18 0.74
CA GLY A 333 11.89 24.73 1.83
C GLY A 333 12.96 23.75 1.35
N ALA A 334 12.57 22.77 0.55
CA ALA A 334 13.49 21.80 -0.04
C ALA A 334 14.55 22.46 -0.94
N ARG A 335 14.14 23.39 -1.82
CA ARG A 335 15.06 24.14 -2.69
C ARG A 335 16.04 25.02 -1.89
N ARG A 336 15.60 25.63 -0.79
CA ARG A 336 16.48 26.40 0.11
C ARG A 336 17.50 25.50 0.80
N LEU A 337 17.10 24.32 1.27
CA LEU A 337 18.04 23.34 1.86
C LEU A 337 19.03 22.80 0.82
N GLU A 338 18.59 22.62 -0.42
CA GLU A 338 19.48 22.20 -1.51
C GLU A 338 20.58 23.24 -1.75
N GLN A 339 20.25 24.53 -1.73
CA GLN A 339 21.25 25.61 -1.80
C GLN A 339 22.23 25.56 -0.62
N GLN A 340 21.74 25.29 0.60
CA GLN A 340 22.60 25.15 1.77
C GLN A 340 23.57 23.97 1.63
N LEU A 341 23.13 22.83 1.09
CA LEU A 341 23.98 21.68 0.79
C LEU A 341 25.04 21.98 -0.27
N ARG A 342 24.67 22.70 -1.35
CA ARG A 342 25.66 23.16 -2.35
C ARG A 342 26.72 24.04 -1.70
N GLY A 343 26.33 24.95 -0.81
CA GLY A 343 27.29 25.72 -0.04
C GLY A 343 28.21 24.88 0.85
N ILE A 344 27.75 23.74 1.39
CA ILE A 344 28.60 22.84 2.19
C ILE A 344 29.67 22.22 1.28
N ASP A 345 29.24 21.73 0.11
CA ASP A 345 30.09 21.14 -0.92
C ASP A 345 31.15 22.16 -1.41
N ASP A 346 30.72 23.39 -1.69
CA ASP A 346 31.57 24.48 -2.18
C ASP A 346 32.60 24.93 -1.13
N ASP A 347 32.18 25.16 0.11
CA ASP A 347 33.07 25.61 1.19
C ASP A 347 34.13 24.55 1.51
N PHE A 348 33.71 23.29 1.63
CA PHE A 348 34.62 22.17 1.84
C PHE A 348 35.56 21.95 0.65
N GLY A 349 35.03 21.98 -0.58
CA GLY A 349 35.79 21.81 -1.82
C GLY A 349 36.79 22.94 -2.06
N ARG A 350 36.47 24.18 -1.67
CA ARG A 350 37.40 25.31 -1.74
C ARG A 350 38.54 25.17 -0.73
N PHE A 351 38.20 24.92 0.54
CA PHE A 351 39.19 24.78 1.60
C PHE A 351 40.15 23.61 1.32
N SER A 352 39.61 22.44 0.99
CA SER A 352 40.41 21.24 0.73
C SER A 352 41.37 21.41 -0.45
N ARG A 353 40.92 22.01 -1.57
CA ARG A 353 41.80 22.31 -2.71
C ARG A 353 42.95 23.24 -2.31
N GLN A 354 42.66 24.34 -1.63
CA GLN A 354 43.70 25.28 -1.20
C GLN A 354 44.75 24.63 -0.28
N VAL A 355 44.33 23.78 0.67
CA VAL A 355 45.27 23.06 1.55
C VAL A 355 46.10 22.04 0.76
N LEU A 356 45.49 21.32 -0.18
CA LEU A 356 46.20 20.37 -1.04
C LEU A 356 47.21 21.04 -1.97
N ASP A 357 46.87 22.21 -2.53
CA ASP A 357 47.78 23.00 -3.36
C ASP A 357 49.00 23.46 -2.57
N ARG A 358 48.81 23.89 -1.30
CA ARG A 358 49.90 24.26 -0.39
C ARG A 358 50.79 23.07 -0.01
N ARG A 359 50.21 21.87 0.11
CA ARG A 359 50.97 20.63 0.35
C ARG A 359 51.78 20.22 -0.88
N ALA A 360 51.27 20.47 -2.08
CA ALA A 360 51.90 20.13 -3.34
C ALA A 360 52.94 21.17 -3.81
N ALA A 361 52.93 22.37 -3.24
CA ALA A 361 53.89 23.42 -3.53
C ALA A 361 55.33 22.95 -3.17
N PRO A 362 56.32 23.25 -4.03
CA PRO A 362 57.70 22.79 -3.88
C PRO A 362 58.46 23.39 -2.70
#